data_AF-A0A850DK91-F1
#
_entry.id   AF-A0A850DK91-F1
#
_cell.length_a   1.000
_cell.length_b   1.000
_cell.length_c   1.000
_cell.angle_alpha   90.00
_cell.angle_beta   90.00
_cell.angle_gamma   90.00
#
_symmetry.space_group_name_H-M   'P 1'
#
loop_
_entity.id
_entity.type
_entity.pdbx_description
1 polymer ?
#
loop_
_entity_poly.entity_id
_entity_poly.type
_entity_poly.pdbx_seq_one_letter_code
_entity_poly.pdbx_strand_id
1 'polypeptide(L)'
;MGRHRKKPEYNNVRRTSLLALSGLVPAGVVSATSGATAVTDATVTHLPEHNDPINTGQLLALGKSHRPAAAAGGHTVRPIAAKPEIHVQPGEVDGPLLPVSMKTSPLGIPPIAVEAYKSAERRLDAEQPGCGMNWELLAGIGRVESHHANDGDVDSTGTAQHSIYGPSLDGSLAGNEVISDGAGGYQRAMGPMQFMPGTWQRYAKPGSNPQNLFDAAYTAGRYLCAGGLDMRELPQRTRAILRYNNSMAYVANVMAWSLGYATGIVPAKSALPWI
;
A
#
# COMPACT_ATOMS: atom_id res chain seq x y z
N MET A 1 45.95 27.89 -48.12
CA MET A 1 44.65 27.61 -48.76
C MET A 1 43.58 27.57 -47.68
N GLY A 2 42.91 28.70 -47.45
CA GLY A 2 41.78 28.78 -46.52
C GLY A 2 40.51 28.22 -47.15
N ARG A 3 39.70 27.49 -46.38
CA ARG A 3 38.35 27.11 -46.79
C ARG A 3 37.34 27.56 -45.74
N HIS A 4 36.33 28.23 -46.27
CA HIS A 4 35.38 29.07 -45.59
C HIS A 4 34.40 28.29 -44.71
N ARG A 5 34.11 28.92 -43.57
CA ARG A 5 33.06 28.61 -42.60
C ARG A 5 31.72 29.17 -43.13
N LYS A 6 30.65 28.37 -43.21
CA LYS A 6 29.26 28.86 -43.32
C LYS A 6 28.50 28.53 -42.04
N LYS A 7 27.89 29.54 -41.43
CA LYS A 7 26.96 29.45 -40.29
C LYS A 7 25.53 29.22 -40.80
N PRO A 8 24.64 28.53 -40.07
CA PRO A 8 23.22 28.50 -40.38
C PRO A 8 22.53 29.79 -39.92
N GLU A 9 21.64 30.31 -40.78
CA GLU A 9 20.83 31.51 -40.58
C GLU A 9 19.71 31.29 -39.56
N TYR A 10 19.55 32.25 -38.64
CA TYR A 10 18.39 32.37 -37.75
C TYR A 10 17.32 33.20 -38.46
N ASN A 11 16.15 32.60 -38.71
CA ASN A 11 14.99 33.33 -39.21
C ASN A 11 14.34 34.16 -38.08
N ASN A 12 14.47 35.48 -38.22
CA ASN A 12 13.75 36.48 -37.44
C ASN A 12 12.34 36.68 -38.02
N VAL A 13 11.30 36.39 -37.24
CA VAL A 13 9.96 36.91 -37.51
C VAL A 13 9.69 38.03 -36.51
N ARG A 14 9.70 39.26 -37.01
CA ARG A 14 9.12 40.45 -36.35
C ARG A 14 7.79 40.78 -37.02
N ARG A 15 6.78 41.12 -36.22
CA ARG A 15 5.69 42.10 -36.42
C ARG A 15 4.61 41.80 -35.37
N THR A 16 3.97 42.71 -34.65
CA THR A 16 4.03 44.16 -34.46
C THR A 16 3.11 44.43 -33.27
N SER A 17 3.49 45.33 -32.37
CA SER A 17 2.67 45.78 -31.24
C SER A 17 1.48 46.65 -31.69
N LEU A 18 0.34 46.53 -31.02
CA LEU A 18 -0.63 47.62 -30.86
C LEU A 18 -1.08 47.70 -29.39
N LEU A 19 -0.95 48.91 -28.85
CA LEU A 19 -1.44 49.40 -27.57
C LEU A 19 -2.92 49.81 -27.67
N ALA A 20 -3.71 49.61 -26.60
CA ALA A 20 -4.74 50.54 -26.08
C ALA A 20 -5.47 49.85 -24.90
N LEU A 21 -5.25 50.26 -23.65
CA LEU A 21 -5.93 51.34 -22.89
C LEU A 21 -7.17 50.86 -22.09
N SER A 22 -6.92 50.75 -20.78
CA SER A 22 -7.73 51.16 -19.61
C SER A 22 -9.26 51.21 -19.68
N GLY A 23 -9.89 50.52 -18.72
CA GLY A 23 -11.24 50.79 -18.24
C GLY A 23 -11.44 50.26 -16.82
N LEU A 24 -11.68 51.15 -15.87
CA LEU A 24 -11.79 50.93 -14.41
C LEU A 24 -13.29 50.92 -14.00
N VAL A 25 -13.72 49.88 -13.25
CA VAL A 25 -14.61 49.85 -12.03
C VAL A 25 -16.02 50.51 -12.13
N PRO A 26 -17.14 49.89 -11.64
CA PRO A 26 -17.38 49.72 -10.20
C PRO A 26 -18.18 48.50 -9.69
N ALA A 27 -18.07 48.36 -8.37
CA ALA A 27 -18.75 47.44 -7.45
C ALA A 27 -20.28 47.51 -7.51
N GLY A 28 -20.93 46.40 -7.16
CA GLY A 28 -22.38 46.39 -6.92
C GLY A 28 -22.94 45.04 -6.45
N VAL A 29 -23.21 44.98 -5.14
CA VAL A 29 -24.40 44.42 -4.45
C VAL A 29 -24.67 42.90 -4.47
N VAL A 30 -24.83 42.36 -3.26
CA VAL A 30 -25.34 41.04 -2.88
C VAL A 30 -26.85 40.94 -3.09
N SER A 31 -27.33 39.82 -3.65
CA SER A 31 -28.71 39.34 -3.46
C SER A 31 -28.70 37.84 -3.22
N ALA A 32 -29.08 37.43 -2.01
CA ALA A 32 -29.48 36.07 -1.69
C ALA A 32 -30.90 35.84 -2.24
N THR A 33 -31.11 34.73 -2.95
CA THR A 33 -32.45 34.20 -3.20
C THR A 33 -32.46 32.71 -2.91
N SER A 34 -33.30 32.33 -1.95
CA SER A 34 -33.71 30.96 -1.71
C SER A 34 -34.63 30.53 -2.85
N GLY A 35 -34.23 29.52 -3.60
CA GLY A 35 -35.07 28.87 -4.63
C GLY A 35 -35.15 27.38 -4.35
N ALA A 36 -36.20 26.96 -3.65
CA ALA A 36 -36.65 25.58 -3.70
C ALA A 36 -37.53 25.43 -4.95
N THR A 37 -37.12 24.57 -5.88
CA THR A 37 -38.02 23.99 -6.88
C THR A 37 -37.79 22.49 -6.96
N ALA A 38 -38.92 21.79 -6.87
CA ALA A 38 -39.04 20.35 -6.93
C ALA A 38 -38.80 19.82 -8.36
N VAL A 39 -38.11 18.67 -8.41
CA VAL A 39 -38.34 17.49 -9.24
C VAL A 39 -38.83 17.71 -10.68
N THR A 40 -37.96 17.39 -11.64
CA THR A 40 -38.38 16.64 -12.84
C THR A 40 -37.47 15.44 -13.04
N ASP A 41 -38.13 14.36 -13.41
CA ASP A 41 -37.71 12.98 -13.49
C ASP A 41 -36.78 12.73 -14.68
N ALA A 42 -35.70 11.99 -14.48
CA ALA A 42 -34.82 11.51 -15.53
C ALA A 42 -34.32 10.09 -15.17
N THR A 43 -35.23 9.14 -15.33
CA THR A 43 -35.02 7.79 -15.89
C THR A 43 -33.65 7.15 -15.65
N VAL A 44 -33.48 6.54 -14.48
CA VAL A 44 -32.44 5.52 -14.27
C VAL A 44 -32.89 4.23 -14.93
N THR A 45 -32.07 3.73 -15.85
CA THR A 45 -32.22 2.39 -16.45
C THR A 45 -31.92 1.34 -15.37
N HIS A 46 -32.97 0.61 -14.98
CA HIS A 46 -32.93 -0.49 -14.04
C HIS A 46 -32.18 -1.69 -14.64
N LEU A 47 -31.10 -2.13 -13.99
CA LEU A 47 -30.58 -3.49 -14.12
C LEU A 47 -31.30 -4.37 -13.07
N PRO A 48 -31.69 -5.61 -13.38
CA PRO A 48 -32.46 -6.44 -12.46
C PRO A 48 -31.61 -6.95 -11.29
N GLU A 49 -32.08 -6.64 -10.08
CA GLU A 49 -31.68 -7.28 -8.83
C GLU A 49 -32.21 -8.72 -8.80
N HIS A 50 -31.33 -9.71 -8.69
CA HIS A 50 -31.69 -11.09 -8.36
C HIS A 50 -31.43 -11.29 -6.86
N ASN A 51 -32.44 -11.01 -6.03
CA ASN A 51 -32.43 -11.32 -4.61
C ASN A 51 -33.16 -12.64 -4.39
N ASP A 52 -32.41 -13.75 -4.30
CA ASP A 52 -32.93 -14.99 -3.71
C ASP A 52 -32.32 -15.17 -2.31
N PRO A 53 -33.15 -15.38 -1.27
CA PRO A 53 -32.65 -15.62 0.08
C PRO A 53 -32.02 -17.02 0.18
N ILE A 54 -30.77 -17.09 0.66
CA ILE A 54 -30.13 -18.36 0.99
C ILE A 54 -30.82 -18.94 2.24
N ASN A 55 -31.69 -19.93 2.02
CA ASN A 55 -32.30 -20.74 3.07
C ASN A 55 -31.23 -21.64 3.72
N THR A 56 -30.90 -21.38 4.99
CA THR A 56 -29.86 -22.07 5.76
C THR A 56 -30.29 -23.45 6.29
N GLY A 57 -31.39 -24.03 5.77
CA GLY A 57 -31.99 -25.28 6.26
C GLY A 57 -31.58 -26.57 5.55
N GLN A 58 -30.67 -26.58 4.57
CA GLN A 58 -30.48 -27.75 3.69
C GLN A 58 -29.03 -28.27 3.54
N LEU A 59 -28.28 -28.32 4.64
CA LEU A 59 -27.03 -29.13 4.74
C LEU A 59 -27.10 -30.22 5.83
N LEU A 60 -28.28 -30.46 6.41
CA LEU A 60 -28.52 -31.50 7.41
C LEU A 60 -29.48 -32.57 6.89
N ALA A 61 -29.12 -33.28 5.81
CA ALA A 61 -29.74 -34.58 5.49
C ALA A 61 -29.00 -35.25 4.33
N LEU A 62 -28.08 -36.18 4.65
CA LEU A 62 -27.87 -37.42 3.90
C LEU A 62 -27.12 -38.37 4.83
N GLY A 63 -27.89 -39.15 5.58
CA GLY A 63 -27.37 -40.22 6.42
C GLY A 63 -27.26 -41.56 5.70
N LYS A 64 -26.45 -42.41 6.32
CA LYS A 64 -26.56 -43.88 6.44
C LYS A 64 -25.74 -44.78 5.50
N SER A 65 -24.77 -45.41 6.16
CA SER A 65 -24.62 -46.87 6.33
C SER A 65 -24.06 -47.67 5.15
N HIS A 66 -22.82 -48.12 5.27
CA HIS A 66 -22.38 -49.46 4.85
C HIS A 66 -21.37 -50.00 5.90
N ARG A 67 -21.72 -51.13 6.53
CA ARG A 67 -20.82 -52.00 7.29
C ARG A 67 -19.98 -52.84 6.31
N PRO A 68 -18.77 -53.27 6.69
CA PRO A 68 -18.57 -54.71 6.75
C PRO A 68 -17.90 -55.20 8.04
N ALA A 69 -17.94 -56.53 8.15
CA ALA A 69 -17.72 -57.43 9.27
C ALA A 69 -16.38 -57.30 10.02
N ALA A 70 -16.44 -57.68 11.29
CA ALA A 70 -15.31 -57.98 12.15
C ALA A 70 -14.67 -59.33 11.78
N ALA A 71 -13.34 -59.38 11.83
CA ALA A 71 -12.57 -60.61 12.06
C ALA A 71 -11.55 -60.33 13.17
N ALA A 72 -11.58 -61.16 14.20
CA ALA A 72 -10.72 -61.09 15.38
C ALA A 72 -9.31 -61.66 15.07
N GLY A 73 -8.28 -61.04 15.65
CA GLY A 73 -6.91 -61.55 15.66
C GLY A 73 -6.05 -60.69 16.60
N GLY A 74 -5.81 -61.19 17.81
CA GLY A 74 -5.16 -60.44 18.89
C GLY A 74 -3.66 -60.24 18.70
N HIS A 75 -3.17 -59.05 19.09
CA HIS A 75 -1.77 -58.82 19.43
C HIS A 75 -1.71 -57.84 20.62
N THR A 76 -1.14 -58.32 21.72
CA THR A 76 -0.86 -57.54 22.93
C THR A 76 0.20 -56.48 22.66
N VAL A 77 -0.10 -55.20 22.91
CA VAL A 77 0.89 -54.11 22.88
C VAL A 77 1.08 -53.56 24.29
N ARG A 78 2.34 -53.58 24.75
CA ARG A 78 2.81 -53.15 26.08
C ARG A 78 2.77 -51.60 26.22
N PRO A 79 2.64 -51.04 27.44
CA PRO A 79 2.66 -49.59 27.64
C PRO A 79 4.07 -49.02 27.48
N ILE A 80 4.19 -47.88 26.78
CA ILE A 80 5.44 -47.11 26.63
C ILE A 80 5.39 -45.90 27.59
N ALA A 81 6.56 -45.65 28.19
CA ALA A 81 6.84 -44.80 29.35
C ALA A 81 6.67 -43.28 29.15
N ALA A 82 6.69 -42.57 30.29
CA ALA A 82 6.46 -41.14 30.47
C ALA A 82 7.50 -40.21 29.78
N LYS A 83 7.03 -38.99 29.49
CA LYS A 83 7.72 -37.85 28.86
C LYS A 83 8.91 -37.34 29.70
N PRO A 84 10.08 -37.01 29.11
CA PRO A 84 11.16 -36.38 29.86
C PRO A 84 10.94 -34.87 30.00
N GLU A 85 11.10 -34.38 31.22
CA GLU A 85 11.15 -32.96 31.59
C GLU A 85 12.60 -32.49 31.49
N ILE A 86 12.87 -31.45 30.68
CA ILE A 86 14.21 -30.86 30.56
C ILE A 86 14.35 -29.74 31.59
N HIS A 87 15.23 -29.94 32.56
CA HIS A 87 15.72 -28.89 33.46
C HIS A 87 16.86 -28.12 32.78
N VAL A 88 16.75 -26.78 32.70
CA VAL A 88 17.83 -25.90 32.26
C VAL A 88 18.36 -25.15 33.48
N GLN A 89 19.67 -25.28 33.76
CA GLN A 89 20.36 -24.42 34.73
C GLN A 89 20.96 -23.19 34.03
N PRO A 90 21.04 -22.02 34.69
CA PRO A 90 21.59 -20.82 34.09
C PRO A 90 23.12 -20.77 34.25
N GLY A 91 23.83 -20.71 33.13
CA GLY A 91 25.25 -20.40 33.07
C GLY A 91 25.48 -19.24 32.11
N GLU A 92 25.99 -18.14 32.66
CA GLU A 92 26.38 -16.93 31.95
C GLU A 92 27.60 -17.20 31.05
N VAL A 93 27.53 -16.80 29.78
CA VAL A 93 28.67 -16.76 28.86
C VAL A 93 28.68 -15.43 28.13
N ASP A 94 29.64 -14.58 28.46
CA ASP A 94 29.93 -13.35 27.73
C ASP A 94 30.31 -13.68 26.27
N GLY A 95 29.46 -13.26 25.33
CA GLY A 95 29.68 -13.42 23.90
C GLY A 95 30.58 -12.32 23.32
N PRO A 96 31.24 -12.55 22.17
CA PRO A 96 32.13 -11.56 21.55
C PRO A 96 31.36 -10.30 21.17
N LEU A 97 31.93 -9.13 21.48
CA LEU A 97 31.39 -7.83 21.08
C LEU A 97 31.28 -7.76 19.55
N LEU A 98 30.05 -7.71 19.05
CA LEU A 98 29.75 -7.56 17.63
C LEU A 98 30.04 -6.12 17.17
N PRO A 99 30.53 -5.92 15.93
CA PRO A 99 30.75 -4.59 15.38
C PRO A 99 29.44 -3.80 15.26
N VAL A 100 29.52 -2.48 15.50
CA VAL A 100 28.40 -1.54 15.39
C VAL A 100 28.07 -1.28 13.92
N SER A 101 27.24 -2.14 13.34
CA SER A 101 26.29 -1.76 12.28
C SER A 101 24.92 -1.67 12.92
N MET A 102 24.12 -0.66 12.58
CA MET A 102 22.76 -0.51 13.11
C MET A 102 21.85 -1.65 12.61
N LYS A 103 21.92 -2.76 13.34
CA LYS A 103 20.87 -3.72 13.71
C LYS A 103 19.82 -4.00 12.64
N THR A 104 20.05 -5.07 11.88
CA THR A 104 18.96 -5.90 11.35
C THR A 104 18.05 -6.27 12.52
N SER A 105 16.83 -5.75 12.55
CA SER A 105 15.76 -6.35 13.34
C SER A 105 15.70 -7.85 13.00
N PRO A 106 15.35 -8.76 13.93
CA PRO A 106 15.16 -10.18 13.60
C PRO A 106 14.26 -10.43 12.38
N LEU A 107 13.43 -9.45 12.02
CA LEU A 107 12.49 -9.49 10.88
C LEU A 107 12.96 -8.71 9.66
N GLY A 108 14.17 -8.13 9.68
CA GLY A 108 14.72 -7.37 8.55
C GLY A 108 14.04 -6.02 8.31
N ILE A 109 13.36 -5.46 9.32
CA ILE A 109 12.76 -4.13 9.25
C ILE A 109 13.64 -3.08 9.97
N PRO A 110 14.03 -1.97 9.32
CA PRO A 110 14.78 -0.90 9.97
C PRO A 110 13.99 -0.28 11.13
N PRO A 111 14.63 0.05 12.27
CA PRO A 111 13.93 0.63 13.42
C PRO A 111 13.13 1.90 13.10
N ILE A 112 13.68 2.80 12.28
CA ILE A 112 12.99 4.03 11.86
C ILE A 112 11.75 3.75 11.00
N ALA A 113 11.75 2.66 10.24
CA ALA A 113 10.57 2.23 9.49
C ALA A 113 9.47 1.71 10.43
N VAL A 114 9.83 0.90 11.44
CA VAL A 114 8.89 0.47 12.48
C VAL A 114 8.27 1.68 13.18
N GLU A 115 9.09 2.68 13.53
CA GLU A 115 8.62 3.91 14.16
C GLU A 115 7.62 4.66 13.28
N ALA A 116 7.93 4.82 11.98
CA ALA A 116 7.05 5.47 11.02
C ALA A 116 5.70 4.75 10.88
N TYR A 117 5.69 3.43 10.73
CA TYR A 117 4.45 2.66 10.60
C TYR A 117 3.61 2.69 11.87
N LYS A 118 4.23 2.56 13.05
CA LYS A 118 3.51 2.67 14.34
C LYS A 118 3.01 4.10 14.60
N SER A 119 3.73 5.11 14.15
CA SER A 119 3.29 6.50 14.22
C SER A 119 2.04 6.73 13.36
N ALA A 120 2.03 6.18 12.14
CA ALA A 120 0.88 6.22 11.25
C ALA A 120 -0.35 5.51 11.84
N GLU A 121 -0.17 4.29 12.37
CA GLU A 121 -1.21 3.55 13.10
C GLU A 121 -1.82 4.38 14.23
N ARG A 122 -1.01 4.84 15.20
CA ARG A 122 -1.51 5.63 16.34
C ARG A 122 -2.28 6.87 15.91
N ARG A 123 -1.84 7.52 14.84
CA ARG A 123 -2.51 8.71 14.32
C ARG A 123 -3.83 8.36 13.65
N LEU A 124 -3.89 7.28 12.88
CA LEU A 124 -5.11 6.82 12.23
C LEU A 124 -6.13 6.27 13.23
N ASP A 125 -5.69 5.66 14.31
CA ASP A 125 -6.58 5.26 15.41
C ASP A 125 -7.25 6.47 16.06
N ALA A 126 -6.53 7.59 16.20
CA ALA A 126 -7.08 8.81 16.75
C ALA A 126 -8.03 9.54 15.77
N GLU A 127 -7.70 9.57 14.48
CA GLU A 127 -8.44 10.33 13.46
C GLU A 127 -9.58 9.53 12.80
N GLN A 128 -9.42 8.22 12.65
CA GLN A 128 -10.31 7.30 11.95
C GLN A 128 -10.37 5.93 12.67
N PRO A 129 -10.86 5.87 13.92
CA PRO A 129 -10.84 4.64 14.74
C PRO A 129 -11.60 3.46 14.10
N GLY A 130 -12.59 3.73 13.25
CA GLY A 130 -13.32 2.69 12.51
C GLY A 130 -12.48 1.97 11.45
N CYS A 131 -11.33 2.52 11.05
CA CYS A 131 -10.46 1.89 10.07
C CYS A 131 -9.68 0.70 10.64
N GLY A 132 -9.33 0.71 11.93
CA GLY A 132 -8.54 -0.37 12.55
C GLY A 132 -7.23 -0.68 11.81
N MET A 133 -6.52 0.36 11.36
CA MET A 133 -5.25 0.22 10.65
C MET A 133 -4.21 -0.41 11.60
N ASN A 134 -3.50 -1.44 11.15
CA ASN A 134 -2.38 -1.99 11.91
C ASN A 134 -1.03 -1.63 11.26
N TRP A 135 0.00 -1.41 12.06
CA TRP A 135 1.31 -1.02 11.53
C TRP A 135 1.95 -2.14 10.69
N GLU A 136 1.61 -3.41 10.94
CA GLU A 136 2.14 -4.56 10.19
C GLU A 136 1.66 -4.56 8.73
N LEU A 137 0.43 -4.12 8.43
CA LEU A 137 -0.04 -3.97 7.06
C LEU A 137 0.74 -2.89 6.32
N LEU A 138 0.99 -1.75 6.98
CA LEU A 138 1.83 -0.68 6.41
C LEU A 138 3.26 -1.15 6.18
N ALA A 139 3.81 -1.94 7.11
CA ALA A 139 5.11 -2.57 6.95
C ALA A 139 5.11 -3.57 5.79
N GLY A 140 4.06 -4.38 5.62
CA GLY A 140 3.91 -5.28 4.48
C GLY A 140 3.97 -4.55 3.14
N ILE A 141 3.27 -3.43 3.01
CA ILE A 141 3.34 -2.57 1.81
C ILE A 141 4.74 -1.99 1.65
N GLY A 142 5.30 -1.36 2.68
CA GLY A 142 6.62 -0.73 2.58
C GLY A 142 7.75 -1.72 2.24
N ARG A 143 7.62 -2.99 2.65
CA ARG A 143 8.53 -4.06 2.25
C ARG A 143 8.45 -4.33 0.76
N VAL A 144 7.25 -4.50 0.23
CA VAL A 144 7.00 -4.81 -1.18
C VAL A 144 7.38 -3.63 -2.08
N GLU A 145 7.09 -2.40 -1.65
CA GLU A 145 7.30 -1.20 -2.47
C GLU A 145 8.76 -0.77 -2.59
N SER A 146 9.52 -0.79 -1.48
CA SER A 146 10.86 -0.20 -1.47
C SER A 146 11.84 -0.91 -0.54
N HIS A 147 11.50 -2.09 -0.02
CA HIS A 147 12.29 -2.72 1.03
C HIS A 147 12.49 -1.79 2.24
N HIS A 148 11.41 -1.13 2.69
CA HIS A 148 11.43 -0.17 3.80
C HIS A 148 12.37 1.03 3.58
N ALA A 149 12.23 1.71 2.44
CA ALA A 149 13.10 2.81 2.03
C ALA A 149 14.56 2.39 1.81
N ASN A 150 14.79 1.36 0.98
CA ASN A 150 16.12 0.79 0.71
C ASN A 150 16.84 0.38 2.00
N ASP A 151 16.19 -0.46 2.80
CA ASP A 151 16.69 -0.93 4.10
C ASP A 151 16.95 0.21 5.11
N GLY A 152 16.16 1.28 5.03
CA GLY A 152 16.21 2.39 5.98
C GLY A 152 17.24 3.46 5.62
N ASP A 153 17.52 3.66 4.32
CA ASP A 153 18.37 4.73 3.79
C ASP A 153 17.68 6.11 3.88
N VAL A 154 17.42 6.52 5.12
CA VAL A 154 16.75 7.76 5.46
C VAL A 154 17.57 8.52 6.50
N ASP A 155 17.43 9.85 6.52
CA ASP A 155 17.98 10.69 7.58
C ASP A 155 17.26 10.48 8.92
N SER A 156 17.72 11.18 9.97
CA SER A 156 17.15 11.09 11.31
C SER A 156 15.69 11.55 11.41
N THR A 157 15.16 12.24 10.40
CA THR A 157 13.76 12.67 10.31
C THR A 157 12.92 11.71 9.46
N GLY A 158 13.52 10.66 8.90
CA GLY A 158 12.87 9.69 8.02
C GLY A 158 12.81 10.13 6.55
N THR A 159 13.50 11.20 6.15
CA THR A 159 13.56 11.62 4.74
C THR A 159 14.61 10.79 4.01
N ALA A 160 14.23 10.17 2.89
CA ALA A 160 15.14 9.35 2.09
C ALA A 160 16.39 10.14 1.69
N GLN A 161 17.58 9.59 1.96
CA GLN A 161 18.84 10.24 1.62
C GLN A 161 19.02 10.36 0.11
N HIS A 162 18.54 9.34 -0.61
CA HIS A 162 18.44 9.34 -2.06
C HIS A 162 16.98 9.32 -2.47
N SER A 163 16.63 10.09 -3.51
CA SER A 163 15.26 10.08 -4.01
C SER A 163 14.90 8.70 -4.56
N ILE A 164 13.89 8.08 -3.96
CA ILE A 164 13.31 6.81 -4.37
C ILE A 164 12.20 7.10 -5.38
N TYR A 165 12.40 6.63 -6.62
CA TYR A 165 11.38 6.67 -7.67
C TYR A 165 11.22 5.29 -8.28
N GLY A 166 9.98 4.90 -8.55
CA GLY A 166 9.66 3.74 -9.37
C GLY A 166 10.12 3.92 -10.82
N PRO A 167 10.07 2.85 -11.63
CA PRO A 167 10.41 2.91 -13.04
C PRO A 167 9.52 3.89 -13.81
N SER A 168 10.02 4.33 -14.97
CA SER A 168 9.24 5.13 -15.92
C SER A 168 8.03 4.32 -16.40
N LEU A 169 6.85 4.90 -16.36
CA LEU A 169 5.62 4.30 -16.89
C LEU A 169 5.47 4.60 -18.39
N ASP A 170 6.49 4.24 -19.17
CA ASP A 170 6.62 4.51 -20.61
C ASP A 170 6.38 3.30 -21.52
N GLY A 171 5.97 2.18 -20.93
CA GLY A 171 5.69 0.93 -21.64
C GLY A 171 6.91 0.05 -21.90
N SER A 172 8.11 0.44 -21.43
CA SER A 172 9.31 -0.39 -21.54
C SER A 172 9.29 -1.63 -20.63
N LEU A 173 8.50 -1.61 -19.56
CA LEU A 173 8.33 -2.74 -18.62
C LEU A 173 6.96 -3.38 -18.81
N ALA A 174 6.96 -4.66 -19.19
CA ALA A 174 5.74 -5.44 -19.33
C ALA A 174 4.99 -5.52 -17.99
N GLY A 175 3.66 -5.36 -18.03
CA GLY A 175 2.80 -5.41 -16.84
C GLY A 175 2.62 -4.07 -16.13
N ASN A 176 3.40 -3.05 -16.47
CA ASN A 176 3.18 -1.70 -15.98
C ASN A 176 2.24 -0.92 -16.90
N GLU A 177 1.42 -0.07 -16.29
CA GLU A 177 0.61 0.91 -17.03
C GLU A 177 1.50 1.93 -17.74
N VAL A 178 1.02 2.48 -18.85
CA VAL A 178 1.66 3.60 -19.55
C VAL A 178 0.94 4.89 -19.17
N ILE A 179 1.62 5.77 -18.43
CA ILE A 179 0.97 6.95 -17.86
C ILE A 179 1.82 8.19 -18.15
N SER A 180 1.31 9.09 -18.98
CA SER A 180 1.96 10.39 -19.24
C SER A 180 1.89 11.31 -18.02
N ASP A 181 2.93 12.13 -17.84
CA ASP A 181 2.97 13.19 -16.84
C ASP A 181 2.31 14.51 -17.30
N GLY A 182 1.88 14.61 -18.56
CA GLY A 182 1.28 15.82 -19.15
C GLY A 182 2.29 16.90 -19.57
N ALA A 183 3.60 16.68 -19.39
CA ALA A 183 4.69 17.59 -19.71
C ALA A 183 5.67 17.00 -20.75
N GLY A 184 5.27 15.93 -21.45
CA GLY A 184 6.09 15.25 -22.44
C GLY A 184 6.95 14.11 -21.88
N GLY A 185 6.71 13.71 -20.63
CA GLY A 185 7.30 12.54 -19.99
C GLY A 185 6.24 11.56 -19.50
N TYR A 186 6.68 10.68 -18.59
CA TYR A 186 5.88 9.61 -18.01
C TYR A 186 5.98 9.65 -16.49
N GLN A 187 4.89 9.27 -15.83
CA GLN A 187 4.83 9.26 -14.38
C GLN A 187 5.77 8.20 -13.80
N ARG A 188 6.14 8.44 -12.55
CA ARG A 188 6.86 7.49 -11.69
C ARG A 188 6.20 7.48 -10.33
N ALA A 189 6.14 6.29 -9.73
CA ALA A 189 5.85 6.17 -8.32
C ALA A 189 6.94 6.86 -7.48
N MET A 190 6.57 7.44 -6.35
CA MET A 190 7.43 8.31 -5.55
C MET A 190 7.55 7.83 -4.11
N GLY A 191 8.78 7.86 -3.61
CA GLY A 191 9.09 7.70 -2.20
C GLY A 191 8.99 6.28 -1.66
N PRO A 192 9.21 6.10 -0.34
CA PRO A 192 9.25 4.79 0.29
C PRO A 192 7.99 3.94 0.16
N MET A 193 6.83 4.57 -0.02
CA MET A 193 5.54 3.89 -0.21
C MET A 193 5.05 3.96 -1.67
N GLN A 194 5.93 4.36 -2.59
CA GLN A 194 5.76 4.29 -4.05
C GLN A 194 4.42 4.86 -4.54
N PHE A 195 4.08 6.06 -4.07
CA PHE A 195 2.83 6.70 -4.46
C PHE A 195 2.88 7.22 -5.91
N MET A 196 1.83 6.93 -6.68
CA MET A 196 1.58 7.67 -7.93
C MET A 196 1.23 9.13 -7.64
N PRO A 197 1.67 10.10 -8.48
CA PRO A 197 1.44 11.53 -8.24
C PRO A 197 -0.01 11.91 -7.99
N GLY A 198 -0.96 11.37 -8.76
CA GLY A 198 -2.39 11.65 -8.59
C GLY A 198 -2.95 11.13 -7.26
N THR A 199 -2.50 9.95 -6.83
CA THR A 199 -2.88 9.39 -5.52
C THR A 199 -2.29 10.22 -4.39
N TRP A 200 -1.01 10.58 -4.48
CA TRP A 200 -0.37 11.46 -3.49
C TRP A 200 -1.12 12.78 -3.33
N GLN A 201 -1.44 13.46 -4.43
CA GLN A 201 -2.15 14.74 -4.41
C GLN A 201 -3.52 14.65 -3.71
N ARG A 202 -4.21 13.50 -3.81
CA ARG A 202 -5.53 13.30 -3.21
C ARG A 202 -5.47 12.94 -1.72
N TYR A 203 -4.49 12.14 -1.31
CA TYR A 203 -4.50 11.53 0.02
C TYR A 203 -3.45 12.08 0.98
N ALA A 204 -2.41 12.77 0.48
CA ALA A 204 -1.41 13.40 1.35
C ALA A 204 -2.01 14.56 2.15
N LYS A 205 -1.41 14.85 3.31
CA LYS A 205 -1.70 16.09 4.03
C LYS A 205 -0.96 17.24 3.31
N PRO A 206 -1.53 18.46 3.26
CA PRO A 206 -0.78 19.62 2.78
C PRO A 206 0.56 19.77 3.51
N GLY A 207 1.63 19.98 2.75
CA GLY A 207 3.00 20.11 3.27
C GLY A 207 3.75 18.79 3.51
N SER A 208 3.10 17.63 3.33
CA SER A 208 3.79 16.33 3.42
C SER A 208 4.74 16.09 2.24
N ASN A 209 5.83 15.37 2.51
CA ASN A 209 6.85 15.01 1.53
C ASN A 209 6.76 13.51 1.17
N PRO A 210 6.59 13.11 -0.11
CA PRO A 210 6.55 11.70 -0.49
C PRO A 210 7.85 10.96 -0.18
N GLN A 211 8.98 11.68 -0.14
CA GLN A 211 10.28 11.10 0.21
C GLN A 211 10.48 10.89 1.71
N ASN A 212 9.60 11.42 2.56
CA ASN A 212 9.66 11.21 4.01
C ASN A 212 8.83 9.98 4.39
N LEU A 213 9.47 9.01 5.06
CA LEU A 213 8.88 7.72 5.40
C LEU A 213 7.68 7.85 6.36
N PHE A 214 7.68 8.82 7.27
CA PHE A 214 6.55 9.06 8.17
C PHE A 214 5.35 9.64 7.43
N ASP A 215 5.59 10.64 6.58
CA ASP A 215 4.55 11.22 5.71
C ASP A 215 3.98 10.18 4.74
N ALA A 216 4.85 9.39 4.12
CA ALA A 216 4.47 8.35 3.19
C ALA A 216 3.68 7.23 3.88
N ALA A 217 4.12 6.75 5.05
CA ALA A 217 3.42 5.73 5.82
C ALA A 217 2.02 6.20 6.26
N TYR A 218 1.93 7.42 6.79
CA TYR A 218 0.65 8.00 7.19
C TYR A 218 -0.29 8.19 5.98
N THR A 219 0.24 8.66 4.85
CA THR A 219 -0.54 8.82 3.61
C THR A 219 -1.02 7.46 3.07
N ALA A 220 -0.18 6.42 3.13
CA ALA A 220 -0.56 5.04 2.80
C ALA A 220 -1.73 4.55 3.65
N GLY A 221 -1.65 4.76 4.96
CA GLY A 221 -2.74 4.38 5.85
C GLY A 221 -4.04 5.14 5.58
N ARG A 222 -3.97 6.47 5.34
CA ARG A 222 -5.16 7.24 4.90
C ARG A 222 -5.75 6.70 3.60
N TYR A 223 -4.91 6.33 2.64
CA TYR A 223 -5.37 5.81 1.36
C TYR A 223 -6.04 4.44 1.51
N LEU A 224 -5.52 3.55 2.36
CA LEU A 224 -6.14 2.25 2.66
C LEU A 224 -7.47 2.41 3.39
N CYS A 225 -7.54 3.30 4.38
CA CYS A 225 -8.77 3.60 5.15
C CYS A 225 -9.87 4.27 4.30
N ALA A 226 -9.51 4.88 3.17
CA ALA A 226 -10.43 5.66 2.35
C ALA A 226 -11.67 4.87 1.91
N GLY A 227 -12.84 5.50 2.03
CA GLY A 227 -14.14 4.88 1.77
C GLY A 227 -14.77 4.21 2.99
N GLY A 228 -14.25 4.48 4.20
CA GLY A 228 -14.78 3.91 5.44
C GLY A 228 -14.45 2.43 5.60
N LEU A 229 -13.31 2.00 5.06
CA LEU A 229 -12.90 0.61 5.08
C LEU A 229 -12.32 0.22 6.44
N ASP A 230 -12.71 -0.94 6.94
CA ASP A 230 -12.15 -1.56 8.14
C ASP A 230 -11.04 -2.55 7.76
N MET A 231 -9.79 -2.22 8.08
CA MET A 231 -8.62 -3.04 7.79
C MET A 231 -8.57 -4.30 8.63
N ARG A 232 -9.36 -4.45 9.69
CA ARG A 232 -9.46 -5.72 10.43
C ARG A 232 -10.16 -6.78 9.61
N GLU A 233 -11.10 -6.36 8.76
CA GLU A 233 -11.90 -7.23 7.90
C GLU A 233 -11.14 -7.65 6.63
N LEU A 234 -10.86 -8.95 6.47
CA LEU A 234 -10.08 -9.48 5.35
C LEU A 234 -10.62 -9.04 3.98
N PRO A 235 -11.93 -9.12 3.66
CA PRO A 235 -12.44 -8.69 2.35
C PRO A 235 -12.20 -7.20 2.07
N GLN A 236 -12.33 -6.36 3.10
CA GLN A 236 -12.14 -4.92 2.97
C GLN A 236 -10.66 -4.55 2.82
N ARG A 237 -9.80 -5.23 3.59
CA ARG A 237 -8.35 -5.11 3.48
C ARG A 237 -7.85 -5.53 2.10
N THR A 238 -8.30 -6.68 1.58
CA THR A 238 -7.98 -7.13 0.23
C THR A 238 -8.41 -6.10 -0.83
N ARG A 239 -9.63 -5.56 -0.72
CA ARG A 239 -10.11 -4.50 -1.61
C ARG A 239 -9.23 -3.23 -1.54
N ALA A 240 -8.81 -2.83 -0.35
CA ALA A 240 -7.93 -1.67 -0.17
C ALA A 240 -6.55 -1.89 -0.79
N ILE A 241 -5.98 -3.09 -0.63
CA ILE A 241 -4.68 -3.45 -1.20
C ILE A 241 -4.78 -3.54 -2.74
N LEU A 242 -5.86 -4.11 -3.30
CA LEU A 242 -6.10 -4.12 -4.75
C LEU A 242 -6.23 -2.71 -5.34
N ARG A 243 -6.77 -1.77 -4.57
CA ARG A 243 -6.80 -0.36 -4.97
C ARG A 243 -5.40 0.30 -4.91
N TYR A 244 -4.50 -0.23 -4.10
CA TYR A 244 -3.10 0.18 -4.08
C TYR A 244 -2.36 -0.33 -5.31
N ASN A 245 -2.51 -1.62 -5.61
CA ASN A 245 -2.03 -2.27 -6.83
C ASN A 245 -2.98 -3.44 -7.19
N ASN A 246 -3.53 -3.42 -8.42
CA ASN A 246 -4.58 -4.34 -8.86
C ASN A 246 -4.02 -5.72 -9.25
N SER A 247 -3.36 -6.39 -8.30
CA SER A 247 -2.76 -7.71 -8.48
C SER A 247 -2.99 -8.58 -7.24
N MET A 248 -3.57 -9.77 -7.43
CA MET A 248 -3.71 -10.73 -6.33
C MET A 248 -2.36 -11.29 -5.86
N ALA A 249 -1.34 -11.34 -6.73
CA ALA A 249 0.02 -11.68 -6.32
C ALA A 249 0.60 -10.60 -5.38
N TYR A 250 0.33 -9.32 -5.66
CA TYR A 250 0.68 -8.22 -4.77
C TYR A 250 -0.05 -8.33 -3.43
N VAL A 251 -1.37 -8.58 -3.43
CA VAL A 251 -2.15 -8.82 -2.20
C VAL A 251 -1.54 -9.94 -1.37
N ALA A 252 -1.22 -11.07 -1.99
CA ALA A 252 -0.61 -12.21 -1.30
C ALA A 252 0.74 -11.85 -0.69
N ASN A 253 1.60 -11.12 -1.41
CA ASN A 253 2.89 -10.65 -0.90
C ASN A 253 2.74 -9.72 0.31
N VAL A 254 1.90 -8.69 0.21
CA VAL A 254 1.67 -7.74 1.30
C VAL A 254 1.11 -8.45 2.53
N MET A 255 0.12 -9.32 2.36
CA MET A 255 -0.50 -10.06 3.46
C MET A 255 0.48 -11.05 4.11
N ALA A 256 1.33 -11.72 3.34
CA ALA A 256 2.35 -12.63 3.86
C ALA A 256 3.42 -11.88 4.68
N TRP A 257 3.91 -10.73 4.21
CA TRP A 257 4.83 -9.89 4.97
C TRP A 257 4.17 -9.31 6.22
N SER A 258 2.93 -8.81 6.11
CA SER A 258 2.15 -8.32 7.25
C SER A 258 2.00 -9.39 8.33
N LEU A 259 1.63 -10.62 7.97
CA LEU A 259 1.58 -11.74 8.91
C LEU A 259 2.93 -12.06 9.52
N GLY A 260 4.00 -12.01 8.72
CA GLY A 260 5.35 -12.26 9.21
C GLY A 260 5.82 -11.22 10.22
N TYR A 261 5.45 -9.96 10.04
CA TYR A 261 5.72 -8.91 11.04
C TYR A 261 4.88 -9.07 12.31
N ALA A 262 3.64 -9.54 12.20
CA ALA A 262 2.78 -9.78 13.35
C ALA A 262 3.21 -11.00 14.19
N THR A 263 3.77 -12.03 13.54
CA THR A 263 4.11 -13.32 14.18
C THR A 263 5.60 -13.49 14.47
N GLY A 264 6.45 -12.66 13.86
CA GLY A 264 7.89 -12.83 13.90
C GLY A 264 8.44 -13.87 12.92
N ILE A 265 7.63 -14.39 12.00
CA ILE A 265 8.03 -15.42 11.02
C ILE A 265 7.94 -14.84 9.60
N VAL A 266 9.06 -14.39 9.05
CA VAL A 266 9.07 -13.80 7.70
C VAL A 266 8.84 -14.84 6.59
N PRO A 267 8.12 -14.51 5.52
CA PRO A 267 7.87 -15.45 4.42
C PRO A 267 9.17 -15.78 3.68
N ALA A 268 9.32 -17.06 3.32
CA ALA A 268 10.38 -17.49 2.42
C ALA A 268 10.13 -16.95 1.01
N LYS A 269 11.18 -16.46 0.32
CA LYS A 269 11.07 -15.94 -1.05
C LYS A 269 10.42 -16.94 -2.02
N SER A 270 10.71 -18.23 -1.88
CA SER A 270 10.16 -19.30 -2.71
C SER A 270 8.66 -19.55 -2.49
N ALA A 271 8.08 -19.02 -1.40
CA ALA A 271 6.65 -19.15 -1.08
C ALA A 271 5.83 -17.92 -1.53
N LEU A 272 6.48 -16.88 -2.05
CA LEU A 272 5.83 -15.67 -2.51
C LEU A 272 5.58 -15.73 -4.03
N PRO A 273 4.38 -15.34 -4.52
CA PRO A 273 4.14 -15.24 -5.95
C PRO A 273 4.95 -14.08 -6.54
N TRP A 274 5.32 -14.22 -7.81
CA TRP A 274 6.02 -13.18 -8.56
C TRP A 274 5.11 -11.96 -8.78
N ILE A 275 5.70 -10.79 -8.65
CA ILE A 275 5.07 -9.48 -8.87
C ILE A 275 5.95 -8.63 -9.78
#